data_AF-A0A1T4LKR5-F1
#
_entry.id   AF-A0A1T4LKR5-F1
#
_cell.length_a   1.000
_cell.length_b   1.000
_cell.length_c   1.000
_cell.angle_alpha   90.00
_cell.angle_beta   90.00
_cell.angle_gamma   90.00
#
_symmetry.space_group_name_H-M   'P 1'
#
loop_
_entity.id
_entity.type
_entity.pdbx_description
1 polymer ?
#
loop_
_entity_poly.entity_id
_entity_poly.type
_entity_poly.pdbx_seq_one_letter_code
_entity_poly.pdbx_strand_id
1 'polypeptide(L)'
;YRGQKESGTTKIVIPDVPKKNATYYQKKKAHKLFCKRAGIEPINGHLKSDHRMGRNFYKGIFGDMLNAKLAAAAFNFKRAMRRFFVLLEWLYCFCLLWNGMNKKCERPYLAFAK
;
A
#
# COMPACT_ATOMS: atom_id res chain seq x y z
N TYR A 1 11.13 22.62 14.34
CA TYR A 1 11.25 21.63 15.42
C TYR A 1 12.09 20.46 14.92
N ARG A 2 13.23 20.13 15.54
CA ARG A 2 13.98 18.90 15.18
C ARG A 2 13.25 17.71 15.81
N GLY A 3 12.86 16.73 14.99
CA GLY A 3 12.12 15.55 15.46
C GLY A 3 12.95 14.66 16.39
N GLN A 4 12.28 13.78 17.14
CA GLN A 4 12.93 12.78 17.98
C GLN A 4 13.78 11.83 17.13
N LYS A 5 14.94 11.44 17.65
CA LYS A 5 15.88 10.52 16.97
C LYS A 5 15.64 9.05 17.34
N GLU A 6 14.92 8.80 18.44
CA GLU A 6 14.63 7.48 18.96
C GLU A 6 13.20 7.47 19.51
N SER A 7 12.49 6.35 19.35
CA SER A 7 11.14 6.14 19.86
C SER A 7 11.07 4.75 20.49
N GLY A 8 11.02 4.69 21.83
CA GLY A 8 11.15 3.44 22.59
C GLY A 8 12.50 2.78 22.29
N THR A 9 12.47 1.57 21.75
CA THR A 9 13.68 0.83 21.30
C THR A 9 14.07 1.10 19.85
N THR A 10 13.26 1.86 19.10
CA THR A 10 13.46 2.04 17.65
C THR A 10 14.25 3.31 17.33
N LYS A 11 15.38 3.17 16.61
CA LYS A 11 16.15 4.31 16.10
C LYS A 11 15.55 4.86 14.81
N ILE A 12 15.24 6.15 14.79
CA ILE A 12 14.67 6.84 13.64
C ILE A 12 15.81 7.29 12.73
N VAL A 13 15.87 6.71 11.53
CA VAL A 13 16.85 7.10 10.51
C VAL A 13 16.40 8.39 9.84
N ILE A 14 17.06 9.49 10.18
CA ILE A 14 16.84 10.82 9.58
C ILE A 14 17.83 10.97 8.41
N PRO A 15 17.41 11.49 7.25
CA PRO A 15 18.32 11.83 6.17
C PRO A 15 19.33 12.87 6.66
N ASP A 16 20.59 12.48 6.61
CA ASP A 16 21.74 13.33 6.88
C ASP A 16 22.74 13.14 5.74
N VAL A 17 23.69 14.06 5.64
CA VAL A 17 24.75 14.00 4.65
C VAL A 17 25.48 12.66 4.81
N PRO A 18 25.60 11.85 3.74
CA PRO A 18 26.24 10.55 3.85
C PRO A 18 27.69 10.72 4.33
N LYS A 19 28.11 9.90 5.30
CA LYS A 19 29.47 9.91 5.83
C LYS A 19 30.49 9.76 4.69
N LYS A 20 31.63 10.45 4.78
CA LYS A 20 32.70 10.40 3.76
C LYS A 20 33.13 8.97 3.43
N ASN A 21 33.14 8.09 4.43
CA ASN A 21 33.60 6.71 4.33
C ASN A 21 32.47 5.71 4.01
N ALA A 22 31.24 6.18 3.76
CA ALA A 22 30.11 5.31 3.49
C ALA A 22 30.26 4.61 2.12
N THR A 23 30.10 3.29 2.11
CA THR A 23 30.14 2.50 0.87
C THR A 23 28.99 2.89 -0.06
N TYR A 24 29.17 2.70 -1.37
CA TYR A 24 28.11 2.92 -2.37
C TYR A 24 26.79 2.24 -2.00
N TYR A 25 26.84 0.99 -1.54
CA TYR A 25 25.66 0.23 -1.12
C TYR A 25 24.91 0.90 0.04
N GLN A 26 25.63 1.42 1.03
CA GLN A 26 25.03 2.10 2.19
C GLN A 26 24.32 3.39 1.76
N LYS A 27 24.93 4.18 0.86
CA LYS A 27 24.32 5.39 0.29
C LYS A 27 23.04 5.05 -0.49
N LYS A 28 23.09 4.03 -1.34
CA LYS A 28 21.92 3.56 -2.11
C LYS A 28 20.79 3.05 -1.22
N LYS A 29 21.11 2.29 -0.17
CA LYS A 29 20.13 1.80 0.82
C LYS A 29 19.46 2.96 1.56
N ALA A 30 20.23 3.94 2.02
CA ALA A 30 19.70 5.14 2.66
C ALA A 30 18.79 5.93 1.71
N HIS A 31 19.25 6.20 0.48
CA HIS A 31 18.46 6.88 -0.54
C HIS A 31 17.12 6.17 -0.82
N LYS A 32 17.12 4.84 -0.98
CA LYS A 32 15.90 4.05 -1.20
C LYS A 32 14.91 4.18 -0.03
N LEU A 33 15.39 4.25 1.21
CA LEU A 33 14.54 4.48 2.38
C LEU A 33 13.93 5.89 2.37
N PHE A 34 14.70 6.90 1.98
CA PHE A 34 14.21 8.27 1.88
C PHE A 34 13.17 8.45 0.78
N CYS A 35 13.39 7.89 -0.42
CA CYS A 35 12.40 7.94 -1.49
C CYS A 35 11.08 7.27 -1.10
N LYS A 36 11.14 6.16 -0.35
CA LYS A 36 9.94 5.53 0.20
C LYS A 36 9.18 6.45 1.16
N ARG A 37 9.89 7.20 2.00
CA ARG A 37 9.30 8.17 2.94
C ARG A 37 8.70 9.38 2.20
N ALA A 38 9.42 9.93 1.24
CA ALA A 38 8.97 11.05 0.40
C ALA A 38 7.68 10.70 -0.35
N GLY A 39 7.48 9.44 -0.76
CA GLY A 39 6.24 8.99 -1.38
C GLY A 39 5.01 8.95 -0.44
N ILE A 40 5.20 8.96 0.87
CA ILE A 40 4.11 8.97 1.87
C ILE A 40 3.62 10.39 2.15
N GLU A 41 4.51 11.37 2.09
CA GLU A 41 4.20 12.79 2.34
C GLU A 41 3.07 13.36 1.45
N PRO A 42 3.02 13.13 0.12
CA PRO A 42 1.91 13.62 -0.70
C PRO A 42 0.59 12.93 -0.35
N ILE A 43 0.61 11.65 0.06
CA ILE A 43 -0.59 10.93 0.50
C ILE A 43 -1.12 11.54 1.80
N ASN A 44 -0.23 11.82 2.75
CA ASN A 44 -0.60 12.50 4.00
C ASN A 44 -1.08 13.94 3.75
N GLY A 45 -0.50 14.64 2.77
CA GLY A 45 -0.96 15.95 2.33
C GLY A 45 -2.40 15.88 1.80
N HIS A 46 -2.65 14.98 0.85
CA HIS A 46 -3.98 14.75 0.26
C HIS A 46 -5.02 14.31 1.31
N LEU A 47 -4.64 13.44 2.24
CA LEU A 47 -5.48 13.06 3.38
C LEU A 47 -5.86 14.25 4.28
N LYS A 48 -4.96 15.23 4.43
CA LYS A 48 -5.23 16.43 5.22
C LYS A 48 -6.09 17.45 4.49
N SER A 49 -5.81 17.73 3.22
CA SER A 49 -6.52 18.72 2.40
C SER A 49 -7.89 18.22 1.93
N ASP A 50 -7.91 17.07 1.26
CA ASP A 50 -9.06 16.62 0.47
C ASP A 50 -10.03 15.76 1.28
N HIS A 51 -9.52 15.06 2.29
CA HIS A 51 -10.32 14.22 3.19
C HIS A 51 -10.72 14.91 4.50
N ARG A 52 -10.67 16.25 4.55
CA ARG A 52 -11.15 17.09 5.66
C ARG A 52 -10.60 16.74 7.05
N MET A 53 -9.47 16.02 7.13
CA MET A 53 -8.84 15.66 8.42
C MET A 53 -8.46 16.91 9.24
N GLY A 54 -8.20 18.05 8.58
CA GLY A 54 -7.91 19.33 9.24
C GLY A 54 -9.14 20.10 9.75
N ARG A 55 -10.37 19.64 9.49
CA ARG A 55 -11.62 20.26 9.97
C ARG A 55 -12.41 19.24 10.76
N ASN A 56 -11.90 18.91 11.94
CA ASN A 56 -12.55 17.95 12.80
C ASN A 56 -13.66 18.61 13.61
N PHE A 57 -14.87 18.05 13.53
CA PHE A 57 -16.06 18.54 14.25
C PHE A 57 -16.23 17.88 15.62
N TYR A 58 -15.40 16.87 15.92
CA TYR A 58 -15.41 16.20 17.21
C TYR A 58 -14.76 17.07 18.30
N LYS A 59 -15.27 16.97 19.52
CA LYS A 59 -14.94 17.87 20.62
C LYS A 59 -13.54 17.57 21.19
N GLY A 60 -12.57 18.41 20.86
CA GLY A 60 -11.24 18.43 21.48
C GLY A 60 -10.27 17.33 21.00
N ILE A 61 -9.14 17.20 21.71
CA ILE A 61 -7.98 16.39 21.32
C ILE A 61 -8.33 14.91 21.12
N PHE A 62 -9.25 14.37 21.91
CA PHE A 62 -9.70 12.98 21.78
C PHE A 62 -10.41 12.74 20.44
N GLY A 63 -11.24 13.69 20.01
CA GLY A 63 -11.89 13.68 18.71
C GLY A 63 -10.88 13.71 17.56
N ASP A 64 -9.84 14.55 17.67
CA ASP A 64 -8.75 14.65 16.68
C ASP A 64 -7.99 13.35 16.51
N MET A 65 -7.68 12.70 17.63
CA MET A 65 -7.04 11.39 17.62
C MET A 65 -7.93 10.34 16.93
N LEU A 66 -9.23 10.31 17.25
CA LEU A 66 -10.15 9.34 16.64
C LEU A 66 -10.32 9.57 15.13
N ASN A 67 -10.49 10.82 14.70
CA ASN A 67 -10.60 11.15 13.29
C ASN A 67 -9.36 10.72 12.50
N ALA A 68 -8.16 10.99 13.03
CA ALA A 68 -6.92 10.55 12.40
C ALA A 68 -6.81 9.01 12.29
N LYS A 69 -7.18 8.28 13.36
CA LYS A 69 -7.17 6.80 13.36
C LYS A 69 -8.16 6.22 12.36
N LEU A 70 -9.39 6.74 12.32
CA LEU A 70 -10.44 6.27 11.41
C LEU A 70 -10.12 6.59 9.95
N ALA A 71 -9.61 7.78 9.65
CA ALA A 71 -9.15 8.13 8.30
C ALA A 71 -8.01 7.22 7.82
N ALA A 72 -7.04 6.91 8.69
CA ALA A 72 -5.98 5.96 8.38
C ALA A 72 -6.53 4.54 8.13
N ALA A 73 -7.46 4.08 8.96
CA ALA A 73 -8.13 2.79 8.77
C ALA A 73 -8.90 2.73 7.44
N ALA A 74 -9.70 3.74 7.13
CA ALA A 74 -10.45 3.84 5.88
C ALA A 74 -9.52 3.81 4.65
N PHE A 75 -8.40 4.54 4.70
CA PHE A 75 -7.39 4.52 3.62
C PHE A 75 -6.78 3.12 3.42
N ASN A 76 -6.47 2.42 4.52
CA ASN A 76 -5.96 1.05 4.48
C ASN A 76 -7.00 0.08 3.92
N PHE A 77 -8.26 0.17 4.36
CA PHE A 77 -9.35 -0.65 3.83
C PHE A 77 -9.59 -0.41 2.34
N LYS A 78 -9.56 0.84 1.87
CA LYS A 78 -9.65 1.16 0.43
C LYS A 78 -8.53 0.47 -0.37
N ARG A 79 -7.32 0.41 0.17
CA ARG A 79 -6.20 -0.29 -0.48
C ARG A 79 -6.37 -1.81 -0.44
N ALA A 80 -6.83 -2.37 0.68
CA ALA A 80 -7.12 -3.79 0.82
C ALA A 80 -8.23 -4.24 -0.15
N MET A 81 -9.34 -3.50 -0.22
CA MET A 81 -10.45 -3.78 -1.14
C MET A 81 -10.00 -3.76 -2.60
N ARG A 82 -9.18 -2.78 -3.02
CA ARG A 82 -8.63 -2.78 -4.39
C ARG A 82 -7.79 -4.02 -4.71
N ARG A 83 -6.99 -4.51 -3.75
CA ARG A 83 -6.22 -5.76 -3.93
C ARG A 83 -7.14 -6.97 -3.99
N PHE A 84 -8.16 -7.00 -3.15
CA PHE A 84 -9.15 -8.05 -3.13
C PHE A 84 -9.90 -8.15 -4.47
N PHE A 85 -10.34 -7.03 -5.06
CA PHE A 85 -10.99 -7.04 -6.38
C PHE A 85 -10.08 -7.55 -7.49
N VAL A 86 -8.81 -7.13 -7.52
CA VAL A 86 -7.83 -7.68 -8.49
C VAL A 86 -7.64 -9.18 -8.33
N LEU A 87 -7.63 -9.69 -7.10
CA LEU A 87 -7.56 -11.13 -6.84
C LEU A 87 -8.82 -11.85 -7.33
N LEU A 88 -10.00 -11.28 -7.11
CA LEU A 88 -11.26 -11.84 -7.60
C LEU A 88 -11.31 -11.86 -9.13
N GLU A 89 -10.89 -10.80 -9.80
CA GLU A 89 -10.78 -10.73 -11.26
C GLU A 89 -9.82 -11.80 -11.79
N TRP A 90 -8.67 -11.96 -11.14
CA TRP A 90 -7.69 -12.98 -11.51
C TRP A 90 -8.26 -14.40 -11.34
N LEU A 91 -8.93 -14.67 -10.22
CA LEU A 91 -9.60 -15.95 -9.97
C LEU A 91 -10.72 -16.22 -10.98
N TYR A 92 -11.52 -15.21 -11.31
CA TYR A 92 -12.59 -15.33 -12.29
C TYR A 92 -12.05 -15.65 -13.69
N CYS A 93 -11.02 -14.93 -14.15
CA CYS A 93 -10.33 -15.21 -15.40
C CYS A 93 -9.69 -16.61 -15.41
N PHE A 94 -9.05 -17.01 -14.30
CA PHE A 94 -8.49 -18.34 -14.16
C PHE A 94 -9.55 -19.43 -14.27
N CYS A 95 -10.68 -19.28 -13.56
CA CYS A 95 -11.82 -20.20 -13.64
C CYS A 95 -12.42 -20.24 -15.05
N LEU A 96 -12.57 -19.11 -15.75
CA LEU A 96 -13.05 -19.09 -17.12
C LEU A 96 -12.11 -19.82 -18.09
N LEU A 97 -10.79 -19.61 -17.96
CA LEU A 97 -9.79 -20.32 -18.76
C LEU A 97 -9.82 -21.83 -18.46
N TRP A 98 -9.94 -22.23 -17.20
CA TRP A 98 -10.07 -23.62 -16.79
C TRP A 98 -11.32 -24.30 -17.36
N ASN A 99 -12.47 -23.62 -17.30
CA ASN A 99 -13.71 -24.09 -17.91
C ASN A 99 -13.62 -24.14 -19.45
N GLY A 100 -12.92 -23.19 -20.07
CA GLY A 100 -12.65 -23.18 -21.51
C GLY A 100 -11.73 -24.30 -21.98
N MET A 101 -10.75 -24.71 -21.16
CA MET A 101 -9.91 -25.88 -21.41
C MET A 101 -10.71 -27.20 -21.28
N ASN A 102 -11.61 -27.30 -20.30
CA ASN A 102 -12.49 -28.48 -20.15
C ASN A 102 -13.41 -28.70 -21.35
N LYS A 103 -13.98 -27.63 -21.95
CA LYS A 103 -14.83 -27.77 -23.15
C LYS A 103 -14.09 -28.21 -24.42
N LYS A 104 -12.76 -28.05 -24.51
CA LYS A 104 -11.97 -28.55 -25.64
C LYS A 104 -11.66 -30.05 -25.51
N CYS A 105 -11.62 -30.60 -24.30
CA CYS A 105 -11.38 -32.03 -24.06
C CYS A 105 -12.60 -32.93 -24.36
N GLU A 106 -13.83 -32.39 -24.37
CA GLU A 106 -15.05 -33.15 -24.70
C GLU A 106 -15.33 -33.31 -26.21
N ARG A 107 -14.51 -32.71 -27.09
CA ARG A 107 -14.76 -32.70 -28.56
C ARG A 107 -13.67 -33.38 -29.42
N PRO A 108 -13.12 -34.57 -29.05
CA PRO A 108 -12.46 -35.39 -30.07
C PRO A 108 -12.97 -36.83 -30.22
N TYR A 109 -13.98 -37.31 -29.49
CA TYR A 109 -14.42 -38.73 -29.59
C TYR A 109 -15.69 -38.99 -30.40
N LEU A 110 -16.39 -37.96 -30.89
CA LEU A 110 -17.61 -38.10 -31.71
C LEU A 110 -17.38 -37.90 -33.22
N ALA A 111 -16.13 -37.87 -33.70
CA ALA A 111 -15.79 -37.76 -35.11
C ALA A 111 -15.29 -39.06 -35.76
N PHE A 112 -15.28 -40.18 -35.03
CA PHE A 112 -14.75 -41.48 -35.50
C PHE A 112 -15.70 -42.64 -35.18
N ALA A 113 -16.97 -42.47 -35.52
CA ALA A 113 -17.95 -43.55 -35.59
C ALA A 113 -18.61 -43.52 -36.98
N LYS A 114 -17.86 -44.02 -37.96
CA LYS A 114 -18.33 -44.55 -39.24
C LYS A 114 -17.63 -45.88 -39.44
#